data_AF-E3NKQ3-F1
#
_entry.id   AF-E3NKQ3-F1
#
_cell.length_a   1.000
_cell.length_b   1.000
_cell.length_c   1.000
_cell.angle_alpha   90.00
_cell.angle_beta   90.00
_cell.angle_gamma   90.00
#
_symmetry.space_group_name_H-M   'P 1'
#
loop_
_entity.id
_entity.type
_entity.pdbx_description
1 polymer ?
#
loop_
_entity_poly.entity_id
_entity_poly.type
_entity_poly.pdbx_seq_one_letter_code
_entity_poly.pdbx_strand_id
1 'polypeptide(L)'
;MMLKQLFVFLAIYVVCSIAKEVHVPSPQAKKELTKMGMEKKYVDEYAAMIDEYEKRYAALKKDENEFQEKFKTYMKKLPSKQIILLNNWFNMHASESN
;
A
#
# COMPACT_ATOMS: atom_id res chain seq x y z
N MET A 1 -19.30 -4.78 16.23
CA MET A 1 -19.14 -4.06 14.94
C MET A 1 -17.82 -3.27 14.83
N MET A 2 -17.13 -2.94 15.95
CA MET A 2 -15.84 -2.20 15.93
C MET A 2 -14.59 -3.02 15.55
N LEU A 3 -14.61 -4.34 15.71
CA LEU A 3 -13.43 -5.19 15.47
C LEU A 3 -12.99 -5.18 13.99
N LYS A 4 -13.94 -5.15 13.04
CA LYS A 4 -13.66 -5.06 11.59
C LYS A 4 -12.97 -3.76 11.21
N GLN A 5 -13.38 -2.63 11.79
CA GLN A 5 -12.71 -1.35 11.56
C GLN A 5 -11.32 -1.33 12.18
N LEU A 6 -11.15 -1.91 13.37
CA LEU A 6 -9.84 -2.04 14.02
C LEU A 6 -8.85 -2.83 13.16
N PHE A 7 -9.26 -3.94 12.53
CA PHE A 7 -8.41 -4.68 11.59
C PHE A 7 -8.08 -3.88 10.32
N VAL A 8 -9.01 -3.05 9.82
CA VAL A 8 -8.74 -2.17 8.69
C VAL A 8 -7.73 -1.08 9.08
N PHE A 9 -7.86 -0.46 10.25
CA PHE A 9 -6.90 0.54 10.73
C PHE A 9 -5.53 -0.08 11.04
N LEU A 10 -5.50 -1.28 11.62
CA LEU A 10 -4.26 -2.02 11.89
C LEU A 10 -3.58 -2.43 10.58
N ALA A 11 -4.35 -2.91 9.58
CA ALA A 11 -3.83 -3.20 8.26
C ALA A 11 -3.26 -1.93 7.60
N ILE A 12 -3.95 -0.79 7.67
CA ILE A 12 -3.44 0.48 7.15
C ILE A 12 -2.15 0.90 7.88
N TYR A 13 -2.10 0.79 9.21
CA TYR A 13 -0.92 1.15 10.01
C TYR A 13 0.29 0.26 9.72
N VAL A 14 0.07 -1.06 9.66
CA VAL A 14 1.10 -2.07 9.33
C VAL A 14 1.60 -1.84 7.91
N VAL A 15 0.70 -1.60 6.95
CA VAL A 15 1.07 -1.26 5.57
C VAL A 15 1.89 0.03 5.48
N CYS A 16 1.47 1.10 6.15
CA CYS A 16 2.22 2.36 6.15
C CYS A 16 3.59 2.22 6.83
N SER A 17 3.73 1.31 7.80
CA SER A 17 5.01 1.05 8.48
C SER A 17 5.92 0.15 7.63
N ILE A 18 5.37 -0.88 6.98
CA ILE A 18 6.09 -1.73 6.04
C ILE A 18 6.49 -0.93 4.80
N ALA A 19 5.67 -0.03 4.27
CA ALA A 19 6.06 0.84 3.15
C ALA A 19 7.24 1.78 3.49
N LYS A 20 7.53 2.01 4.79
CA LYS A 20 8.74 2.72 5.23
C LYS A 20 9.98 1.84 5.23
N GLU A 21 9.86 0.53 5.51
CA GLU A 21 10.99 -0.41 5.60
C GLU A 21 11.23 -1.20 4.30
N VAL A 22 10.15 -1.58 3.63
CA VAL A 22 10.13 -2.27 2.34
C VAL A 22 9.84 -1.26 1.24
N HIS A 23 10.91 -0.66 0.73
CA HIS A 23 10.84 0.17 -0.45
C HIS A 23 10.76 -0.70 -1.71
N VAL A 24 9.54 -1.00 -2.18
CA VAL A 24 9.34 -1.68 -3.46
C VAL A 24 9.01 -0.65 -4.55
N PRO A 25 9.84 -0.52 -5.60
CA PRO A 25 9.59 0.43 -6.67
C PRO A 25 8.24 0.21 -7.35
N SER A 26 7.58 1.31 -7.75
CA SER A 26 6.27 1.28 -8.43
C SER A 26 6.15 0.22 -9.57
N PRO A 27 7.13 0.04 -10.47
CA PRO A 27 7.07 -0.99 -11.52
C PRO A 27 7.03 -2.43 -10.98
N GLN A 28 7.73 -2.69 -9.87
CA GLN A 28 7.77 -4.01 -9.23
C GLN A 28 6.45 -4.28 -8.51
N ALA A 29 5.96 -3.33 -7.72
CA ALA A 29 4.67 -3.43 -7.04
C ALA A 29 3.52 -3.68 -8.05
N LYS A 30 3.53 -2.96 -9.17
CA LYS A 30 2.55 -3.14 -10.26
C LYS A 30 2.56 -4.57 -10.81
N LYS A 31 3.75 -5.12 -11.09
CA LYS A 31 3.92 -6.46 -11.66
C LYS A 31 3.42 -7.53 -10.68
N GLU A 32 3.78 -7.42 -9.41
CA GLU A 32 3.47 -8.42 -8.39
C GLU A 32 1.99 -8.41 -7.99
N LEU A 33 1.39 -7.23 -7.75
CA LEU A 33 -0.03 -7.12 -7.44
C LEU A 33 -0.92 -7.60 -8.61
N THR A 34 -0.51 -7.33 -9.85
CA THR A 34 -1.19 -7.87 -11.04
C THR A 34 -1.11 -9.41 -11.07
N LYS A 35 0.06 -9.99 -10.78
CA LYS A 35 0.23 -11.45 -10.72
C LYS A 35 -0.62 -12.09 -9.62
N MET A 36 -0.83 -11.39 -8.51
CA MET A 36 -1.73 -11.84 -7.43
C MET A 36 -3.22 -11.72 -7.78
N GLY A 37 -3.56 -11.20 -8.97
CA GLY A 37 -4.94 -11.10 -9.43
C GLY A 37 -5.68 -9.87 -8.89
N MET A 38 -4.94 -8.84 -8.46
CA MET A 38 -5.53 -7.56 -8.09
C MET A 38 -6.12 -6.89 -9.34
N GLU A 39 -7.29 -6.25 -9.22
CA GLU A 39 -7.90 -5.60 -10.38
C GLU A 39 -7.04 -4.43 -10.86
N LYS A 40 -6.86 -4.34 -12.19
CA LYS A 40 -5.99 -3.35 -12.85
C LYS A 40 -6.19 -1.93 -12.35
N LYS A 41 -7.45 -1.48 -12.16
CA LYS A 41 -7.77 -0.13 -11.67
C LYS A 41 -7.16 0.19 -10.30
N TYR A 42 -7.13 -0.79 -9.39
CA TYR A 42 -6.55 -0.61 -8.05
C TYR A 42 -5.03 -0.68 -8.10
N VAL A 43 -4.48 -1.57 -8.93
CA VAL A 43 -3.05 -1.64 -9.18
C VAL A 43 -2.51 -0.32 -9.74
N ASP A 44 -3.20 0.25 -10.73
CA ASP A 44 -2.80 1.52 -11.35
C ASP A 44 -2.90 2.68 -10.35
N GLU A 45 -3.95 2.75 -9.52
CA GLU A 45 -4.10 3.78 -8.46
C GLU A 45 -3.01 3.65 -7.39
N TYR A 46 -2.67 2.43 -6.96
CA TYR A 46 -1.58 2.19 -6.01
C TYR A 46 -0.21 2.55 -6.59
N ALA A 47 0.07 2.14 -7.83
CA ALA A 47 1.34 2.43 -8.50
C ALA A 47 1.56 3.94 -8.70
N ALA A 48 0.51 4.70 -9.02
CA ALA A 48 0.56 6.14 -9.14
C ALA A 48 0.84 6.82 -7.78
N MET A 49 0.22 6.32 -6.71
CA MET A 49 0.44 6.83 -5.35
C MET A 49 1.87 6.59 -4.86
N ILE A 50 2.46 5.43 -5.16
CA ILE A 50 3.88 5.16 -4.86
C ILE A 50 4.81 6.04 -5.69
N ASP A 51 4.59 6.16 -7.00
CA ASP A 51 5.44 7.00 -7.87
C ASP A 51 5.43 8.47 -7.44
N GLU A 52 4.27 8.99 -7.01
CA GLU A 52 4.16 10.33 -6.44
C GLU A 52 4.93 10.45 -5.11
N TYR A 53 4.84 9.44 -4.25
CA TYR A 53 5.59 9.40 -2.99
C TYR A 53 7.11 9.35 -3.23
N GLU A 54 7.59 8.49 -4.13
CA GLU A 54 9.00 8.38 -4.50
C GLU A 54 9.54 9.72 -5.00
N LYS A 55 8.81 10.41 -5.88
CA LYS A 55 9.20 11.73 -6.40
C LYS A 55 9.25 12.80 -5.29
N ARG A 56 8.28 12.81 -4.39
CA ARG A 56 8.23 13.76 -3.26
C ARG A 56 9.33 13.48 -2.23
N TYR A 57 9.59 12.21 -1.96
CA TYR A 57 10.68 11.75 -1.09
C TYR A 57 12.05 12.11 -1.66
N ALA A 58 12.27 11.88 -2.97
CA ALA A 58 13.48 12.29 -3.67
C ALA A 58 13.67 13.81 -3.68
N ALA A 59 12.58 14.58 -3.69
CA ALA A 59 12.59 16.04 -3.61
C ALA A 59 12.72 16.61 -2.18
N LEU A 60 13.05 15.80 -1.17
CA LEU A 60 13.16 16.17 0.27
C LEU A 60 11.87 16.73 0.92
N LYS A 61 10.74 16.74 0.20
CA LYS A 61 9.43 17.12 0.74
C LYS A 61 8.79 15.90 1.40
N LYS A 62 9.27 15.56 2.60
CA LYS A 62 8.73 14.48 3.45
C LYS A 62 7.33 14.84 3.98
N ASP A 63 6.34 14.89 3.10
CA ASP A 63 4.94 15.05 3.52
C ASP A 63 4.29 13.68 3.74
N GLU A 64 4.73 13.02 4.82
CA GLU A 64 4.26 11.69 5.20
C GLU A 64 2.76 11.68 5.51
N ASN A 65 2.22 12.80 6.00
CA ASN A 65 0.81 12.92 6.36
C ASN A 65 -0.09 12.83 5.13
N GLU A 66 0.24 13.56 4.06
CA GLU A 66 -0.57 13.52 2.83
C GLU A 66 -0.58 12.12 2.20
N PHE A 67 0.58 11.43 2.21
CA PHE A 67 0.65 10.06 1.71
C PHE A 67 -0.21 9.10 2.55
N GLN A 68 -0.14 9.21 3.89
CA GLN A 68 -0.98 8.39 4.76
C GLN A 68 -2.47 8.63 4.55
N GLU A 69 -2.89 9.88 4.32
CA GLU A 69 -4.29 10.21 4.03
C GLU A 69 -4.76 9.67 2.67
N LYS A 70 -3.92 9.80 1.63
CA LYS A 70 -4.18 9.20 0.31
C LYS A 70 -4.28 7.68 0.41
N PHE A 71 -3.37 7.05 1.15
CA PHE A 71 -3.38 5.60 1.35
C PHE A 71 -4.61 5.12 2.13
N LYS A 72 -4.99 5.81 3.22
CA LYS A 72 -6.23 5.54 3.95
C LYS A 72 -7.46 5.65 3.05
N THR A 73 -7.49 6.67 2.20
CA THR A 73 -8.58 6.90 1.25
C THR A 73 -8.65 5.79 0.21
N TYR A 74 -7.50 5.39 -0.35
CA TYR A 74 -7.38 4.23 -1.23
C TYR A 74 -7.95 2.98 -0.54
N MET A 75 -7.48 2.63 0.66
CA MET A 75 -7.91 1.44 1.40
C MET A 75 -9.42 1.38 1.65
N LYS A 76 -10.09 2.51 1.86
CA LYS A 76 -11.56 2.57 2.01
C LYS A 76 -12.30 2.21 0.73
N LYS A 77 -11.71 2.41 -0.45
CA LYS A 77 -12.31 2.10 -1.76
C LYS A 77 -12.15 0.63 -2.15
N LEU A 78 -11.24 -0.10 -1.52
CA LEU A 78 -10.95 -1.49 -1.90
C LEU A 78 -12.05 -2.42 -1.37
N PRO A 79 -12.60 -3.30 -2.21
CA PRO A 79 -13.43 -4.40 -1.72
C PRO A 79 -12.55 -5.40 -0.96
N SER A 80 -13.14 -6.16 -0.04
CA SER A 80 -12.42 -7.03 0.90
C SER A 80 -11.44 -7.99 0.24
N LYS A 81 -11.77 -8.52 -0.95
CA LYS A 81 -10.87 -9.39 -1.73
C LYS A 81 -9.56 -8.69 -2.09
N GLN A 82 -9.63 -7.42 -2.50
CA GLN A 82 -8.45 -6.64 -2.92
C GLN A 82 -7.61 -6.24 -1.71
N ILE A 83 -8.24 -5.97 -0.56
CA ILE A 83 -7.54 -5.74 0.71
C ILE A 83 -6.72 -6.96 1.12
N ILE A 84 -7.28 -8.18 0.99
CA ILE A 84 -6.57 -9.42 1.31
C ILE A 84 -5.34 -9.60 0.41
N LEU A 85 -5.48 -9.37 -0.90
CA LEU A 85 -4.36 -9.46 -1.85
C LEU A 85 -3.24 -8.47 -1.50
N LEU A 86 -3.61 -7.22 -1.20
CA LEU A 86 -2.65 -6.20 -0.82
C LEU A 86 -1.94 -6.56 0.49
N ASN A 87 -2.66 -7.01 1.52
CA ASN A 87 -2.06 -7.43 2.79
C ASN A 87 -1.12 -8.64 2.62
N ASN A 88 -1.49 -9.62 1.78
CA ASN A 88 -0.62 -10.76 1.49
C ASN A 88 0.68 -10.33 0.81
N TRP A 89 0.58 -9.38 -0.14
CA TRP A 89 1.74 -8.78 -0.78
C TRP A 89 2.66 -8.09 0.24
N PHE A 90 2.11 -7.29 1.16
CA PHE A 90 2.89 -6.67 2.23
C PHE A 90 3.54 -7.68 3.16
N ASN A 91 2.85 -8.76 3.52
CA ASN A 91 3.41 -9.79 4.40
C ASN A 91 4.59 -10.54 3.74
N MET A 92 4.53 -10.82 2.43
CA MET A 92 5.66 -11.41 1.71
C MET A 92 6.89 -10.51 1.83
N HIS A 93 6.71 -9.24 1.51
CA HIS A 93 7.79 -8.24 1.54
C HIS A 93 8.34 -7.95 2.94
N ALA A 94 7.48 -7.96 3.97
CA ALA A 94 7.92 -7.81 5.36
C ALA A 94 8.71 -9.04 5.87
N SER A 95 8.40 -10.24 5.36
CA SER A 95 9.15 -11.45 5.69
C SER A 95 10.50 -11.55 5.00
N GLU A 96 10.69 -10.88 3.86
CA GLU A 96 11.96 -10.81 3.12
C GLU A 96 12.93 -9.78 3.71
N SER A 97 12.44 -8.87 4.56
CA SER A 97 13.25 -7.83 5.23
C SER A 97 13.83 -8.26 6.59
N ASN A 98 13.57 -9.51 7.05
CA ASN A 98 14.09 -10.08 8.30
C ASN A 98 15.17 -11.14 8.05
#